data_AF-A0A2U9B4M2-F1
#
_entry.id   AF-A0A2U9B4M2-F1
#
_cell.length_a   1.000
_cell.length_b   1.000
_cell.length_c   1.000
_cell.angle_alpha   90.00
_cell.angle_beta   90.00
_cell.angle_gamma   90.00
#
_symmetry.space_group_name_H-M   'P 1'
#
loop_
_entity.id
_entity.type
_entity.pdbx_description
1 polymer ?
#
loop_
_entity_poly.entity_id
_entity_poly.type
_entity_poly.pdbx_seq_one_letter_code
_entity_poly.pdbx_strand_id
1 'polypeptide(L)'
;WVQIACPRLSIDWGTAFSKPLLSPYEAAVALQEVGWKDVYPMDFYSNQSLGPWAPNHPDNQPARPTRRQAQKQGSESALPTNKQCGQTECAPCGCQAE
;
A
#
# COMPACT_ATOMS: atom_id res chain seq x y z
N TRP A 1 14.66 12.98 12.78
CA TRP A 1 13.39 12.36 13.25
C TRP A 1 12.83 11.52 12.12
N VAL A 2 12.01 10.50 12.42
CA VAL A 2 11.34 9.69 11.38
C VAL A 2 9.82 9.82 11.55
N GLN A 3 9.13 10.10 10.47
CA GLN A 3 7.70 10.37 10.44
C GLN A 3 6.93 9.10 10.06
N ILE A 4 6.20 8.52 11.01
CA ILE A 4 5.46 7.26 10.85
C ILE A 4 3.93 7.53 10.74
N ALA A 5 3.54 8.49 9.91
CA ALA A 5 2.14 8.88 9.69
C ALA A 5 1.92 9.28 8.22
N CYS A 6 1.05 10.26 7.94
CA CYS A 6 0.78 10.73 6.58
C CYS A 6 2.06 11.20 5.86
N PRO A 7 2.58 10.50 4.83
CA PRO A 7 3.88 10.80 4.23
C PRO A 7 3.99 12.22 3.63
N ARG A 8 2.84 12.85 3.36
CA ARG A 8 2.77 14.25 2.92
C ARG A 8 3.43 15.22 3.91
N LEU A 9 3.39 14.95 5.21
CA LEU A 9 3.95 15.87 6.21
C LEU A 9 5.48 15.98 6.09
N SER A 10 6.19 14.86 5.93
CA SER A 10 7.65 14.87 5.73
C SER A 10 8.04 15.52 4.40
N ILE A 11 7.26 15.29 3.34
CA ILE A 11 7.53 15.84 2.01
C ILE A 11 7.21 17.35 1.95
N ASP A 12 6.05 17.76 2.44
CA ASP A 12 5.56 19.13 2.30
C ASP A 12 6.16 20.09 3.35
N TRP A 13 6.50 19.58 4.54
CA TRP A 13 6.93 20.39 5.69
C TRP A 13 8.30 20.00 6.24
N GLY A 14 9.03 19.10 5.58
CA GLY A 14 10.33 18.60 6.05
C GLY A 14 11.39 19.70 6.26
N THR A 15 11.29 20.82 5.54
CA THR A 15 12.19 21.98 5.65
C THR A 15 11.79 22.99 6.72
N ALA A 16 10.60 22.84 7.32
CA ALA A 16 10.12 23.76 8.35
C ALA A 16 10.83 23.59 9.71
N PHE A 17 11.69 22.58 9.85
CA PHE A 17 12.37 22.22 11.09
C PHE A 17 13.89 22.29 10.92
N SER A 18 14.60 22.65 12.00
CA SER A 18 16.08 22.69 12.02
C SER A 18 16.74 21.31 11.98
N LYS A 19 15.97 20.25 12.29
CA LYS A 19 16.42 18.85 12.19
C LYS A 19 15.60 18.16 11.10
N PRO A 20 16.22 17.27 10.29
CA PRO A 20 15.51 16.61 9.20
C PRO A 20 14.38 15.71 9.73
N LEU A 21 13.24 15.76 9.05
CA LEU A 21 12.08 14.89 9.25
C LEU A 21 12.01 13.90 8.09
N LEU A 22 12.53 12.69 8.33
CA LEU A 22 12.67 11.66 7.31
C LEU A 22 11.38 10.82 7.19
N SER A 23 11.10 10.33 5.99
CA SER A 23 10.20 9.20 5.77
C SER A 23 10.85 7.88 6.24
N PRO A 24 10.08 6.79 6.43
CA PRO A 24 10.68 5.49 6.75
C PRO A 24 11.62 4.97 5.66
N TYR A 25 11.31 5.25 4.38
CA TYR A 25 12.17 4.88 3.27
C TYR A 25 13.52 5.60 3.35
N GLU A 26 13.50 6.91 3.59
CA GLU A 26 14.73 7.71 3.72
C GLU A 26 15.55 7.27 4.94
N ALA A 27 14.89 6.90 6.04
CA ALA A 27 15.56 6.34 7.20
C ALA A 27 16.26 5.01 6.87
N ALA A 28 15.60 4.11 6.14
CA ALA A 28 16.20 2.85 5.69
C ALA A 28 17.41 3.08 4.76
N VAL A 29 17.35 4.08 3.87
CA VAL A 29 18.52 4.47 3.04
C VAL A 29 19.65 5.03 3.90
N ALA A 30 19.33 5.92 4.85
CA ALA A 30 20.33 6.51 5.74
C ALA A 30 21.02 5.47 6.63
N LEU A 31 20.31 4.40 7.01
CA LEU A 31 20.83 3.25 7.75
C LEU A 31 21.50 2.20 6.85
N GLN A 32 21.59 2.44 5.53
CA GLN A 32 22.20 1.54 4.56
C GLN A 32 21.50 0.17 4.44
N GLU A 33 20.24 0.08 4.85
CA GLU A 33 19.43 -1.13 4.69
C GLU A 33 18.96 -1.31 3.24
N VAL A 34 18.77 -0.19 2.52
CA VAL A 34 18.33 -0.17 1.13
C VAL A 34 19.07 0.90 0.34
N GLY A 35 19.26 0.68 -0.97
CA GLY A 35 19.78 1.69 -1.88
C GLY A 35 18.76 2.78 -2.20
N TRP A 36 19.26 3.96 -2.57
CA TRP A 36 18.41 5.00 -3.17
C TRP A 36 17.84 4.48 -4.50
N LYS A 37 16.54 4.69 -4.72
CA LYS A 37 15.80 4.26 -5.91
C LYS A 37 15.59 5.46 -6.83
N ASP A 38 15.66 5.23 -8.14
CA ASP A 38 15.42 6.28 -9.14
C ASP A 38 13.99 6.85 -9.05
N VAL A 39 13.02 5.99 -8.78
CA VAL A 39 11.63 6.37 -8.51
C VAL A 39 11.39 6.34 -7.01
N TYR A 40 11.03 7.49 -6.44
CA TYR A 40 10.75 7.59 -5.01
C TYR A 40 9.52 6.75 -4.65
N PRO A 41 9.65 5.75 -3.75
CA PRO A 41 8.57 4.85 -3.42
C PRO A 41 7.50 5.57 -2.59
N MET A 42 6.28 5.65 -3.13
CA MET A 42 5.10 6.23 -2.47
C MET A 42 4.17 5.13 -1.94
N ASP A 43 4.73 4.13 -1.26
CA ASP A 43 4.08 2.85 -0.94
C ASP A 43 3.75 2.64 0.55
N PHE A 44 3.84 3.69 1.37
CA PHE A 44 3.70 3.61 2.83
C PHE A 44 2.42 2.89 3.30
N TYR A 45 1.28 3.10 2.62
CA TYR A 45 0.01 2.44 2.95
C TYR A 45 -0.32 1.23 2.06
N SER A 46 0.56 0.87 1.12
CA SER A 46 0.35 -0.27 0.23
C SER A 46 0.39 -1.58 1.01
N ASN A 47 -0.57 -2.47 0.76
CA ASN A 47 -0.50 -3.86 1.24
C ASN A 47 0.55 -4.69 0.47
N GLN A 48 1.00 -4.17 -0.68
CA GLN A 48 2.09 -4.72 -1.49
C GLN A 48 3.21 -3.69 -1.48
N SER A 49 3.80 -3.45 -0.31
CA SER A 49 4.92 -2.52 -0.21
C SER A 49 6.18 -3.12 -0.84
N LEU A 50 7.05 -2.24 -1.32
CA LEU A 50 8.28 -2.54 -2.05
C LEU A 50 9.45 -2.90 -1.12
N GLY A 51 9.25 -2.80 0.21
CA GLY A 51 10.22 -3.25 1.19
C GLY A 51 9.82 -3.03 2.64
N PRO A 52 10.73 -3.35 3.57
CA PRO A 52 10.44 -3.50 5.00
C PRO A 52 10.21 -2.17 5.73
N TRP A 53 10.51 -1.03 5.09
CA TRP A 53 10.26 0.30 5.66
C TRP A 53 8.76 0.64 5.79
N ALA A 54 7.89 -0.04 5.05
CA ALA A 54 6.46 0.23 5.06
C ALA A 54 5.75 -0.56 6.19
N PRO A 55 4.85 0.08 6.96
CA PRO A 55 4.14 -0.57 8.07
C PRO A 55 3.37 -1.84 7.68
N ASN A 56 2.82 -1.88 6.45
CA ASN A 56 2.00 -2.99 5.98
C ASN A 56 2.80 -4.13 5.32
N HIS A 57 4.14 -4.03 5.26
CA HIS A 57 4.99 -5.06 4.68
C HIS A 57 4.73 -6.42 5.36
N PRO A 58 4.68 -7.55 4.62
CA PRO A 58 4.40 -8.86 5.18
C PRO A 58 5.23 -9.21 6.42
N ASP A 59 6.52 -8.86 6.42
CA ASP A 59 7.45 -9.11 7.54
C ASP A 59 7.09 -8.33 8.81
N ASN A 60 6.39 -7.19 8.68
CA ASN A 60 5.98 -6.35 9.79
C ASN A 60 4.58 -6.74 10.33
N GLN A 61 3.86 -7.63 9.64
CA GLN A 61 2.51 -8.01 10.05
C GLN A 61 2.58 -8.94 11.26
N PRO A 62 1.82 -8.64 12.34
CA PRO A 62 1.76 -9.55 13.47
C PRO A 62 1.13 -10.87 13.03
N ALA A 63 1.57 -11.97 13.65
CA ALA A 63 0.97 -13.29 13.43
C ALA A 63 -0.54 -13.20 13.70
N ARG A 64 -1.35 -13.21 12.64
CA ARG A 64 -2.80 -13.15 12.77
C ARG A 64 -3.27 -14.53 13.24
N PRO A 65 -3.93 -14.65 14.40
CA PRO A 65 -4.52 -15.92 14.79
C PRO A 65 -5.50 -16.36 13.69
N THR A 66 -5.44 -17.63 13.32
CA THR A 66 -6.38 -18.21 12.35
C THR A 66 -7.80 -17.92 12.79
N ARG A 67 -8.48 -17.03 12.06
CA ARG A 67 -9.89 -16.74 12.29
C ARG A 67 -10.65 -18.05 12.07
N ARG A 68 -11.19 -18.65 13.14
CA ARG A 68 -12.12 -19.78 13.00
C ARG A 68 -13.25 -19.29 12.10
N GLN A 69 -13.29 -19.79 10.87
CA GLN A 69 -14.45 -19.59 10.02
C GLN A 69 -15.59 -20.34 10.70
N ALA A 70 -16.50 -19.60 11.34
CA ALA A 70 -17.79 -20.18 11.68
C ALA A 70 -18.43 -20.54 10.34
N GLN A 71 -18.47 -21.84 10.02
CA GLN A 71 -19.20 -22.36 8.87
C GLN A 71 -20.67 -21.96 9.04
N LYS A 72 -21.08 -20.88 8.38
CA LYS A 72 -22.49 -20.61 8.14
C LYS A 72 -22.86 -21.59 7.03
N GLN A 73 -23.47 -22.73 7.41
CA GLN A 73 -24.10 -23.64 6.46
C GLN A 73 -25.14 -22.84 5.68
N GLY A 74 -24.77 -22.39 4.48
CA GLY A 74 -25.69 -21.88 3.50
C GLY A 74 -26.39 -23.08 2.87
N SER A 75 -27.70 -23.17 3.08
CA SER A 75 -28.58 -24.03 2.29
C SER A 75 -28.39 -23.73 0.80
N GLU A 76 -28.20 -24.80 0.02
CA GLU A 76 -28.12 -24.78 -1.44
C GLU A 76 -29.29 -24.02 -2.09
N SER A 77 -28.98 -23.22 -3.10
CA SER A 77 -29.89 -22.96 -4.21
C SER A 77 -29.06 -22.69 -5.46
N ALA A 78 -28.96 -23.72 -6.29
CA ALA A 78 -28.66 -23.78 -7.72
C ALA A 78 -27.91 -22.62 -8.41
N LEU A 79 -26.81 -22.97 -9.09
CA LEU A 79 -26.18 -22.16 -10.15
C LEU A 79 -27.19 -21.78 -11.25
N PRO A 80 -26.88 -20.70 -11.99
CA PRO A 80 -26.65 -20.91 -13.41
C PRO A 80 -25.27 -20.42 -13.86
N THR A 81 -24.55 -21.37 -14.44
CA THR A 81 -23.66 -21.33 -15.61
C THR A 81 -23.04 -19.98 -16.04
N ASN A 82 -21.73 -19.90 -15.84
CA ASN A 82 -20.68 -19.44 -16.77
C ASN A 82 -20.94 -18.15 -17.58
N LYS A 83 -20.23 -17.07 -17.22
CA LYS A 83 -19.65 -16.15 -18.22
C LYS A 83 -18.25 -15.73 -17.82
N GLN A 84 -17.28 -16.35 -18.50
CA GLN A 84 -15.92 -15.87 -18.73
C GLN A 84 -15.95 -14.37 -19.09
N CYS A 85 -15.35 -13.50 -18.27
CA CYS A 85 -15.14 -12.10 -18.63
C CYS A 85 -13.82 -11.99 -19.41
N GLY A 86 -13.91 -12.23 -20.72
CA GLY A 86 -12.89 -11.83 -21.68
C GLY A 86 -13.32 -10.53 -22.36
N GLN A 87 -12.43 -9.53 -22.32
CA GLN A 87 -12.24 -8.45 -23.29
C GLN A 87 -13.42 -8.10 -24.20
N THR A 88 -14.11 -6.98 -23.94
CA THR A 88 -14.14 -5.78 -24.82
C THR A 88 -14.98 -4.69 -24.15
N GLU A 89 -14.59 -3.42 -24.33
CA GLU A 89 -15.33 -2.19 -24.01
C GLU A 89 -15.18 -1.62 -22.59
N CYS A 90 -14.12 -0.83 -22.41
CA CYS A 90 -14.04 0.21 -21.39
C CYS A 90 -15.02 1.34 -21.73
N ALA A 91 -15.84 1.76 -20.77
CA ALA A 91 -16.65 2.97 -20.89
C ALA A 91 -15.74 4.21 -21.10
N PRO A 92 -16.08 5.16 -21.99
CA PRO A 92 -15.27 6.33 -22.21
C PRO A 92 -15.33 7.25 -20.98
N CYS A 93 -14.19 7.36 -20.28
CA CYS A 93 -13.94 8.39 -19.27
C CYS A 93 -13.92 9.75 -19.96
N GLY A 94 -14.99 10.52 -19.79
CA GLY A 94 -15.08 11.90 -20.27
C GLY A 94 -14.36 12.86 -19.34
N CYS A 95 -13.06 13.06 -19.58
CA CYS A 95 -12.32 14.23 -19.11
C CYS A 95 -12.03 15.10 -20.35
N GLN A 96 -12.79 16.18 -20.54
CA GLN A 96 -12.40 17.22 -21.49
C GLN A 96 -11.40 18.15 -20.82
N ALA A 97 -10.31 18.39 -21.53
CA ALA A 97 -9.37 19.47 -21.26
C ALA A 97 -9.88 20.74 -21.91
N GLU A 98 -10.05 21.79 -21.10
CA GLU A 98 -9.72 23.18 -21.46
C GLU A 98 -9.34 23.93 -20.17
#